data_AF-A0A849PVG7-F1
#
_entry.id   AF-A0A849PVG7-F1
#
_cell.length_a   1.000
_cell.length_b   1.000
_cell.length_c   1.000
_cell.angle_alpha   90.00
_cell.angle_beta   90.00
_cell.angle_gamma   90.00
#
_symmetry.space_group_name_H-M   'P 1'
#
loop_
_entity.id
_entity.type
_entity.pdbx_description
1 polymer ?
#
loop_
_entity_poly.entity_id
_entity_poly.type
_entity_poly.pdbx_seq_one_letter_code
_entity_poly.pdbx_strand_id
1 'polypeptide(L)'
;MQDKAVSHCLWTKDIESSGWKPILRPGSFGDKRDDIFRSYDVAYGADNWGIGWIWNGKIIPYDKVCKLYEDAYLADSFNRYNIWEELRSIAYDVYDDNKSNVESGRDYTVQETDSTHIQDIAVRNVFFRRGWDFEGDKLVQIRSSSEDVGKYLSPGKVPFHKPECLVGHIDGWWDKGSVEAMYQAHKVLVVSPEVSPETLKDSNSIDYQSYIQLSDLVKKSKVL
;
A
#
# COMPACT_ATOMS: atom_id res chain seq x y z
N MET A 1 -25.30 -5.43 -14.33
CA MET A 1 -24.49 -4.29 -14.80
C MET A 1 -23.73 -3.81 -13.58
N GLN A 2 -22.40 -3.99 -13.61
CA GLN A 2 -21.51 -3.74 -12.48
C GLN A 2 -21.26 -2.25 -12.31
N ASP A 3 -21.84 -1.64 -11.27
CA ASP A 3 -21.21 -0.48 -10.65
C ASP A 3 -20.11 -1.01 -9.73
N LYS A 4 -18.89 -1.16 -10.27
CA LYS A 4 -17.71 -1.36 -9.42
C LYS A 4 -17.51 -0.05 -8.65
N ALA A 5 -17.69 -0.09 -7.34
CA ALA A 5 -17.57 1.04 -6.40
C ALA A 5 -16.16 1.68 -6.34
N VAL A 6 -15.26 1.33 -7.26
CA VAL A 6 -13.85 1.73 -7.28
C VAL A 6 -13.67 3.18 -7.79
N SER A 7 -14.72 3.79 -8.33
CA SER A 7 -14.70 5.15 -8.90
C SER A 7 -14.66 6.29 -7.87
N HIS A 8 -14.97 6.05 -6.59
CA HIS A 8 -15.24 7.14 -5.63
C HIS A 8 -14.20 7.29 -4.51
N CYS A 9 -13.38 6.27 -4.25
CA CYS A 9 -12.27 6.45 -3.31
C CYS A 9 -11.28 7.42 -3.96
N LEU A 10 -11.16 8.64 -3.41
CA LEU A 10 -10.25 9.68 -3.88
C LEU A 10 -8.81 9.23 -3.66
N TRP A 11 -8.31 8.41 -4.58
CA TRP A 11 -6.93 7.97 -4.63
C TRP A 11 -5.96 9.14 -4.96
N THR A 12 -6.48 10.31 -5.38
CA THR A 12 -5.67 11.31 -6.11
C THR A 12 -6.10 12.78 -6.00
N LYS A 13 -6.64 13.28 -4.88
CA LYS A 13 -6.79 14.74 -4.73
C LYS A 13 -6.22 15.25 -3.42
N ASP A 14 -5.00 15.80 -3.53
CA ASP A 14 -4.49 16.94 -2.75
C ASP A 14 -4.96 17.02 -1.28
N ILE A 15 -4.90 15.90 -0.58
CA ILE A 15 -5.30 15.78 0.83
C ILE A 15 -4.52 16.81 1.67
N GLU A 16 -3.26 17.10 1.29
CA GLU A 16 -2.41 18.09 1.95
C GLU A 16 -2.98 19.51 1.93
N SER A 17 -3.60 19.97 0.83
CA SER A 17 -4.09 21.35 0.69
C SER A 17 -5.57 21.50 1.08
N SER A 18 -6.28 20.38 1.25
CA SER A 18 -7.74 20.35 1.38
C SER A 18 -8.26 20.47 2.82
N GLY A 19 -7.39 20.47 3.84
CA GLY A 19 -7.79 20.51 5.25
C GLY A 19 -8.41 19.20 5.77
N TRP A 20 -8.26 18.12 5.01
CA TRP A 20 -8.74 16.79 5.37
C TRP A 20 -7.97 16.24 6.57
N LYS A 21 -8.67 15.51 7.43
CA LYS A 21 -8.12 15.03 8.70
C LYS A 21 -8.12 13.51 8.75
N PRO A 22 -7.02 12.89 9.19
CA PRO A 22 -7.02 11.45 9.43
C PRO A 22 -7.80 11.17 10.72
N ILE A 23 -8.67 10.17 10.66
CA ILE A 23 -9.55 9.83 11.79
C ILE A 23 -9.26 8.45 12.35
N LEU A 24 -8.77 7.49 11.56
CA LEU A 24 -8.42 6.16 12.07
C LEU A 24 -7.39 5.46 11.19
N ARG A 25 -6.82 4.36 11.70
CA ARG A 25 -5.96 3.42 10.97
C ARG A 25 -6.78 2.17 10.69
N PRO A 26 -7.23 1.97 9.46
CA PRO A 26 -8.14 0.87 9.19
C PRO A 26 -7.44 -0.50 9.21
N GLY A 27 -6.11 -0.56 9.15
CA GLY A 27 -5.39 -1.81 8.92
C GLY A 27 -5.77 -2.43 7.58
N SER A 28 -5.51 -3.72 7.36
CA SER A 28 -5.77 -4.37 6.07
C SER A 28 -7.28 -4.53 5.80
N PHE A 29 -7.69 -4.27 4.56
CA PHE A 29 -9.08 -4.46 4.12
C PHE A 29 -9.33 -5.87 3.56
N GLY A 30 -8.31 -6.49 2.96
CA GLY A 30 -8.44 -7.78 2.29
C GLY A 30 -9.57 -7.80 1.25
N ASP A 31 -10.30 -8.91 1.22
CA ASP A 31 -11.47 -9.18 0.39
C ASP A 31 -12.71 -8.34 0.76
N LYS A 32 -12.69 -7.66 1.91
CA LYS A 32 -13.80 -6.80 2.39
C LYS A 32 -13.68 -5.35 1.97
N ARG A 33 -12.73 -5.00 1.09
CA ARG A 33 -12.48 -3.61 0.65
C ARG A 33 -13.77 -2.91 0.22
N ASP A 34 -14.53 -3.52 -0.68
CA ASP A 34 -15.72 -2.91 -1.27
C ASP A 34 -16.86 -2.75 -0.24
N ASP A 35 -17.00 -3.69 0.70
CA ASP A 35 -17.94 -3.56 1.82
C ASP A 35 -17.57 -2.41 2.75
N ILE A 36 -16.28 -2.30 3.07
CA ILE A 36 -15.75 -1.22 3.91
C ILE A 36 -15.96 0.13 3.23
N PHE A 37 -15.68 0.23 1.93
CA PHE A 37 -15.89 1.47 1.16
C PHE A 37 -17.37 1.88 1.17
N ARG A 38 -18.30 0.94 0.92
CA ARG A 38 -19.74 1.21 1.07
C ARG A 38 -20.10 1.68 2.47
N SER A 39 -19.49 1.10 3.51
CA SER A 39 -19.74 1.53 4.89
C SER A 39 -19.28 2.97 5.14
N TYR A 40 -18.17 3.39 4.51
CA TYR A 40 -17.66 4.75 4.60
C TYR A 40 -18.50 5.73 3.76
N ASP A 41 -19.01 5.32 2.61
CA ASP A 41 -19.96 6.12 1.83
C ASP A 41 -21.22 6.43 2.64
N VAL A 42 -21.74 5.44 3.37
CA VAL A 42 -22.89 5.62 4.26
C VAL A 42 -22.55 6.51 5.46
N ALA A 43 -21.37 6.32 6.07
CA ALA A 43 -20.98 7.03 7.29
C ALA A 43 -20.61 8.49 7.04
N TYR A 44 -19.89 8.79 5.95
CA TYR A 44 -19.26 10.10 5.72
C TYR A 44 -19.80 10.82 4.49
N GLY A 45 -20.42 10.09 3.55
CA GLY A 45 -20.77 10.56 2.21
C GLY A 45 -19.66 10.26 1.21
N ALA A 46 -20.01 9.78 0.01
CA ALA A 46 -19.07 9.23 -0.97
C ALA A 46 -17.91 10.17 -1.37
N ASP A 47 -18.12 11.49 -1.31
CA ASP A 47 -17.10 12.50 -1.67
C ASP A 47 -16.37 13.11 -0.46
N ASN A 48 -16.66 12.61 0.75
CA ASN A 48 -16.21 13.21 2.01
C ASN A 48 -15.21 12.34 2.78
N TRP A 49 -14.77 11.23 2.19
CA TRP A 49 -13.74 10.37 2.78
C TRP A 49 -12.77 9.84 1.73
N GLY A 50 -11.63 9.34 2.19
CA GLY A 50 -10.61 8.74 1.34
C GLY A 50 -9.57 7.97 2.13
N ILE A 51 -8.68 7.27 1.43
CA ILE A 51 -7.54 6.58 2.05
C ILE A 51 -6.25 7.32 1.69
N GLY A 52 -5.45 7.61 2.71
CA GLY A 52 -4.11 8.18 2.56
C GLY A 52 -3.09 7.41 3.38
N TRP A 53 -1.82 7.79 3.24
CA TRP A 53 -0.73 7.24 4.05
C TRP A 53 0.02 8.36 4.73
N ILE A 54 0.30 8.24 6.02
CA ILE A 54 1.11 9.25 6.68
C ILE A 54 2.59 8.95 6.42
N TRP A 55 3.30 9.89 5.80
CA TRP A 55 4.73 9.80 5.53
C TRP A 55 5.41 11.13 5.87
N ASN A 56 6.44 11.09 6.72
CA ASN A 56 7.15 12.28 7.21
C ASN A 56 6.25 13.39 7.81
N GLY A 57 5.15 12.99 8.46
CA GLY A 57 4.18 13.89 9.07
C GLY A 57 3.15 14.48 8.09
N LYS A 58 3.17 14.05 6.83
CA LYS A 58 2.23 14.47 5.79
C LYS A 58 1.37 13.30 5.31
N ILE A 59 0.18 13.58 4.80
CA ILE A 59 -0.67 12.55 4.19
C ILE A 59 -0.38 12.50 2.70
N ILE A 60 0.14 11.38 2.23
CA ILE A 60 0.46 11.16 0.83
C ILE A 60 -0.63 10.33 0.14
N PRO A 61 -0.89 10.59 -1.15
CA PRO A 61 -1.81 9.80 -1.96
C PRO A 61 -1.22 8.45 -2.36
N TYR A 62 -2.06 7.62 -2.99
CA TYR A 62 -1.73 6.22 -3.26
C TYR A 62 -0.60 6.03 -4.28
N ASP A 63 -0.55 6.84 -5.33
CA ASP A 63 0.57 6.81 -6.28
C ASP A 63 1.92 7.00 -5.56
N LYS A 64 1.96 7.88 -4.54
CA LYS A 64 3.18 8.14 -3.76
C LYS A 64 3.53 6.98 -2.83
N VAL A 65 2.56 6.39 -2.13
CA VAL A 65 2.87 5.22 -1.28
C VAL A 65 3.27 4.02 -2.12
N CYS A 66 2.67 3.81 -3.29
CA CYS A 66 3.07 2.77 -4.24
C CYS A 66 4.52 2.94 -4.67
N LYS A 67 5.01 4.17 -4.85
CA LYS A 67 6.42 4.42 -5.14
C LYS A 67 7.35 4.11 -3.96
N LEU A 68 6.95 4.40 -2.72
CA LEU A 68 7.71 3.96 -1.54
C LEU A 68 7.75 2.44 -1.40
N TYR A 69 6.64 1.79 -1.74
CA TYR A 69 6.51 0.34 -1.77
C TYR A 69 7.43 -0.27 -2.84
N GLU A 70 7.40 0.28 -4.05
CA GLU A 70 8.28 -0.08 -5.16
C GLU A 70 9.76 0.12 -4.82
N ASP A 71 10.12 1.20 -4.14
CA ASP A 71 11.50 1.44 -3.70
C ASP A 71 12.00 0.38 -2.71
N ALA A 72 11.11 -0.22 -1.91
CA ALA A 72 11.46 -1.36 -1.07
C ALA A 72 11.82 -2.60 -1.90
N TYR A 73 11.01 -2.91 -2.91
CA TYR A 73 11.32 -3.97 -3.87
C TYR A 73 12.59 -3.69 -4.66
N LEU A 74 12.84 -2.43 -5.06
CA LEU A 74 14.06 -2.07 -5.77
C LEU A 74 15.28 -2.32 -4.86
N ALA A 75 15.27 -1.84 -3.62
CA ALA A 75 16.36 -2.08 -2.68
C ALA A 75 16.57 -3.58 -2.46
N ASP A 76 15.48 -4.33 -2.33
CA ASP A 76 15.51 -5.79 -2.21
C ASP A 76 16.15 -6.48 -3.43
N SER A 77 15.95 -5.97 -4.64
CA SER A 77 16.57 -6.49 -5.87
C SER A 77 18.10 -6.41 -5.89
N PHE A 78 18.68 -5.51 -5.08
CA PHE A 78 20.13 -5.46 -4.88
C PHE A 78 20.56 -6.37 -3.74
N ASN A 79 19.78 -6.42 -2.66
CA ASN A 79 20.15 -7.14 -1.43
C ASN A 79 19.98 -8.66 -1.54
N ARG A 80 18.92 -9.12 -2.22
CA ARG A 80 18.61 -10.53 -2.44
C ARG A 80 18.65 -10.87 -3.93
N TYR A 81 19.73 -10.46 -4.59
CA TYR A 81 19.90 -10.55 -6.05
C TYR A 81 19.58 -11.94 -6.62
N ASN A 82 19.99 -13.02 -5.94
CA ASN A 82 19.76 -14.39 -6.38
C ASN A 82 18.26 -14.74 -6.52
N ILE A 83 17.39 -14.21 -5.64
CA ILE A 83 15.94 -14.42 -5.72
C ILE A 83 15.37 -13.72 -6.96
N TRP A 84 15.88 -12.53 -7.26
CA TRP A 84 15.44 -11.74 -8.41
C TRP A 84 15.99 -12.27 -9.74
N GLU A 85 17.21 -12.77 -9.74
CA GLU A 85 17.81 -13.48 -10.86
C GLU A 85 17.05 -14.78 -11.17
N GLU A 86 16.72 -15.56 -10.14
CA GLU A 86 15.89 -16.76 -10.31
C GLU A 86 14.53 -16.38 -10.92
N LEU A 87 13.84 -15.38 -10.36
CA LEU A 87 12.59 -14.88 -10.94
C LEU A 87 12.76 -14.49 -12.41
N ARG A 88 13.78 -13.70 -12.74
CA ARG A 88 14.08 -13.27 -14.11
C ARG A 88 14.24 -14.47 -15.05
N SER A 89 14.94 -15.50 -14.61
CA SER A 89 15.26 -16.67 -15.42
C SER A 89 14.08 -17.60 -15.68
N ILE A 90 13.09 -17.64 -14.78
CA ILE A 90 11.96 -18.58 -14.87
C ILE A 90 10.66 -17.93 -15.35
N ALA A 91 10.48 -16.64 -15.09
CA ALA A 91 9.21 -15.97 -15.36
C ALA A 91 9.20 -15.34 -16.75
N TYR A 92 8.04 -15.37 -17.42
CA TYR A 92 7.71 -14.47 -18.53
C TYR A 92 6.95 -13.23 -18.05
N ASP A 93 6.23 -13.34 -16.93
CA ASP A 93 5.54 -12.27 -16.22
C ASP A 93 5.19 -12.74 -14.80
N VAL A 94 4.65 -11.84 -13.99
CA VAL A 94 4.22 -12.06 -12.61
C VAL A 94 2.76 -11.69 -12.42
N TYR A 95 2.13 -12.15 -11.34
CA TYR A 95 0.77 -11.73 -10.93
C TYR A 95 0.61 -11.82 -9.41
N ASP A 96 -0.45 -11.22 -8.86
CA ASP A 96 -0.74 -11.31 -7.41
C ASP A 96 -1.63 -12.52 -7.08
N ASP A 97 -2.94 -12.37 -7.18
CA ASP A 97 -3.91 -13.40 -6.80
C ASP A 97 -4.70 -13.93 -8.01
N ASN A 98 -4.81 -13.12 -9.07
CA ASN A 98 -5.47 -13.48 -10.30
C ASN A 98 -4.53 -13.32 -11.49
N LYS A 99 -4.56 -14.29 -12.43
CA LYS A 99 -3.75 -14.21 -13.64
C LYS A 99 -4.09 -12.99 -14.51
N SER A 100 -5.28 -12.41 -14.39
CA SER A 100 -5.63 -11.15 -15.05
C SER A 100 -4.79 -9.96 -14.59
N ASN A 101 -4.13 -10.02 -13.42
CA ASN A 101 -3.35 -8.90 -12.90
C ASN A 101 -2.23 -8.45 -13.86
N VAL A 102 -1.80 -9.33 -14.78
CA VAL A 102 -0.87 -9.00 -15.89
C VAL A 102 -1.35 -7.82 -16.73
N GLU A 103 -2.67 -7.63 -16.88
CA GLU A 103 -3.28 -6.58 -17.70
C GLU A 103 -3.02 -5.17 -17.15
N SER A 104 -2.73 -5.04 -15.85
CA SER A 104 -2.33 -3.77 -15.25
C SER A 104 -0.96 -3.27 -15.73
N GLY A 105 -0.11 -4.17 -16.22
CA GLY A 105 1.27 -3.87 -16.56
C GLY A 105 1.98 -3.16 -15.41
N ARG A 106 2.35 -1.89 -15.63
CA ARG A 106 3.09 -1.05 -14.67
C ARG A 106 2.24 0.04 -14.00
N ASP A 107 0.93 0.04 -14.25
CA ASP A 107 0.00 1.08 -13.82
C ASP A 107 -0.76 0.68 -12.54
N TYR A 108 -0.41 1.31 -11.43
CA TYR A 108 -1.06 1.10 -10.12
C TYR A 108 -2.55 1.46 -10.10
N THR A 109 -3.04 2.24 -11.06
CA THR A 109 -4.45 2.69 -11.10
C THR A 109 -5.38 1.63 -11.67
N VAL A 110 -4.85 0.62 -12.35
CA VAL A 110 -5.62 -0.53 -12.85
C VAL A 110 -5.71 -1.54 -11.72
N GLN A 111 -6.90 -1.69 -11.13
CA GLN A 111 -7.21 -2.61 -10.02
C GLN A 111 -8.50 -3.35 -10.33
N GLU A 112 -8.41 -4.57 -10.86
CA GLU A 112 -9.57 -5.31 -11.38
C GLU A 112 -10.17 -6.33 -10.40
N THR A 113 -9.40 -6.73 -9.37
CA THR A 113 -9.81 -7.71 -8.35
C THR A 113 -10.25 -7.04 -7.03
N ASP A 114 -10.78 -7.86 -6.12
CA ASP A 114 -11.28 -7.41 -4.81
C ASP A 114 -10.14 -6.97 -3.88
N SER A 115 -8.95 -7.55 -4.06
CA SER A 115 -7.72 -7.15 -3.37
C SER A 115 -6.95 -6.12 -4.19
N THR A 116 -6.26 -5.21 -3.51
CA THR A 116 -5.30 -4.32 -4.19
C THR A 116 -4.02 -5.08 -4.49
N HIS A 117 -3.60 -5.13 -5.76
CA HIS A 117 -2.41 -5.86 -6.20
C HIS A 117 -1.27 -4.87 -6.53
N ILE A 118 -0.40 -4.61 -5.54
CA ILE A 118 0.69 -3.63 -5.65
C ILE A 118 2.00 -4.32 -6.03
N GLN A 119 2.21 -5.53 -5.53
CA GLN A 119 3.46 -6.28 -5.56
C GLN A 119 3.83 -6.77 -6.96
N ASP A 120 2.88 -7.25 -7.75
CA ASP A 120 3.14 -7.66 -9.13
C ASP A 120 3.51 -6.45 -9.99
N ILE A 121 2.79 -5.33 -9.84
CA ILE A 121 3.09 -4.06 -10.49
C ILE A 121 4.46 -3.51 -10.04
N ALA A 122 4.78 -3.58 -8.75
CA ALA A 122 6.08 -3.17 -8.20
C ALA A 122 7.23 -4.01 -8.77
N VAL A 123 7.07 -5.33 -8.86
CA VAL A 123 8.06 -6.21 -9.48
C VAL A 123 8.30 -5.83 -10.95
N ARG A 124 7.23 -5.62 -11.75
CA ARG A 124 7.38 -5.18 -13.15
C ARG A 124 8.09 -3.81 -13.26
N ASN A 125 7.77 -2.87 -12.38
CA ASN A 125 8.46 -1.58 -12.34
C ASN A 125 9.94 -1.70 -11.93
N VAL A 126 10.27 -2.62 -11.02
CA VAL A 126 11.67 -2.90 -10.65
C VAL A 126 12.44 -3.50 -11.82
N PHE A 127 11.88 -4.46 -12.56
CA PHE A 127 12.49 -5.00 -13.78
C PHE A 127 12.81 -3.88 -14.77
N PHE A 128 11.84 -3.01 -15.04
CA PHE A 128 12.05 -1.83 -15.89
C PHE A 128 13.16 -0.90 -15.35
N ARG A 129 13.16 -0.58 -14.06
CA ARG A 129 14.18 0.29 -13.42
C ARG A 129 15.57 -0.34 -13.40
N ARG A 130 15.66 -1.67 -13.36
CA ARG A 130 16.91 -2.43 -13.42
C ARG A 130 17.42 -2.62 -14.85
N GLY A 131 16.62 -2.31 -15.87
CA GLY A 131 16.93 -2.63 -17.26
C GLY A 131 16.94 -4.14 -17.50
N TRP A 132 16.04 -4.87 -16.82
CA TRP A 132 15.86 -6.32 -16.98
C TRP A 132 14.60 -6.61 -17.76
N ASP A 133 14.65 -7.70 -18.52
CA ASP A 133 13.50 -8.37 -19.09
C ASP A 133 13.23 -9.68 -18.35
N PHE A 134 11.99 -10.16 -18.44
CA PHE A 134 11.63 -11.53 -18.06
C PHE A 134 12.10 -12.48 -19.16
N GLU A 135 12.84 -13.54 -18.80
CA GLU A 135 13.52 -14.41 -19.77
C GLU A 135 13.00 -15.85 -19.79
N GLY A 136 12.16 -16.20 -18.83
CA GLY A 136 11.59 -17.53 -18.73
C GLY A 136 10.24 -17.68 -19.41
N ASP A 137 9.56 -18.79 -19.10
CA ASP A 137 8.32 -19.23 -19.74
C ASP A 137 7.19 -19.50 -18.74
N LYS A 138 7.39 -19.19 -17.46
CA LYS A 138 6.37 -19.37 -16.41
C LYS A 138 5.68 -18.06 -16.03
N LEU A 139 4.39 -18.15 -15.73
CA LEU A 139 3.67 -17.06 -15.05
C LEU A 139 3.81 -17.26 -13.54
N VAL A 140 4.52 -16.37 -12.85
CA VAL A 140 4.87 -16.56 -11.43
C VAL A 140 3.96 -15.75 -10.51
N GLN A 141 3.40 -16.41 -9.50
CA GLN A 141 2.60 -15.75 -8.47
C GLN A 141 3.46 -15.11 -7.38
N ILE A 142 3.24 -13.83 -7.06
CA ILE A 142 3.94 -13.08 -6.01
C ILE A 142 3.11 -13.05 -4.71
N ARG A 143 2.97 -14.21 -4.08
CA ARG A 143 2.27 -14.37 -2.78
C ARG A 143 2.91 -15.39 -1.87
N SER A 144 2.64 -15.29 -0.57
CA SER A 144 3.18 -16.20 0.45
C SER A 144 2.80 -17.67 0.23
N SER A 145 1.67 -17.93 -0.42
CA SER A 145 1.19 -19.28 -0.77
C SER A 145 1.76 -19.82 -2.10
N SER A 146 2.58 -19.04 -2.81
CA SER A 146 3.19 -19.46 -4.08
C SER A 146 4.14 -20.64 -3.86
N GLU A 147 4.20 -21.57 -4.81
CA GLU A 147 5.12 -22.71 -4.77
C GLU A 147 6.54 -22.32 -5.24
N ASP A 148 6.63 -21.32 -6.11
CA ASP A 148 7.85 -20.83 -6.75
C ASP A 148 8.59 -19.74 -5.94
N VAL A 149 9.57 -19.09 -6.57
CA VAL A 149 10.36 -17.95 -6.03
C VAL A 149 9.50 -16.79 -5.54
N GLY A 150 8.28 -16.63 -6.08
CA GLY A 150 7.39 -15.53 -5.74
C GLY A 150 6.97 -15.49 -4.26
N LYS A 151 7.04 -16.60 -3.52
CA LYS A 151 6.79 -16.61 -2.06
C LYS A 151 7.79 -15.77 -1.27
N TYR A 152 9.03 -15.64 -1.76
CA TYR A 152 10.06 -14.82 -1.13
C TYR A 152 9.90 -13.33 -1.47
N LEU A 153 9.14 -13.03 -2.51
CA LEU A 153 8.80 -11.69 -2.98
C LEU A 153 7.38 -11.25 -2.58
N SER A 154 6.68 -12.10 -1.81
CA SER A 154 5.44 -11.71 -1.13
C SER A 154 5.67 -10.46 -0.28
N PRO A 155 4.74 -9.49 -0.26
CA PRO A 155 4.99 -8.22 0.40
C PRO A 155 5.09 -8.32 1.92
N GLY A 156 4.53 -9.38 2.50
CA GLY A 156 4.78 -9.71 3.91
C GLY A 156 6.20 -10.18 4.21
N LYS A 157 7.04 -10.43 3.19
CA LYS A 157 8.41 -10.95 3.31
C LYS A 157 9.49 -9.98 2.83
N VAL A 158 9.16 -9.10 1.89
CA VAL A 158 10.11 -8.09 1.37
C VAL A 158 10.37 -7.04 2.45
N PRO A 159 11.63 -6.82 2.89
CA PRO A 159 11.94 -5.81 3.90
C PRO A 159 11.64 -4.39 3.41
N PHE A 160 11.10 -3.54 4.29
CA PHE A 160 11.00 -2.12 3.99
C PHE A 160 12.38 -1.47 4.06
N HIS A 161 12.75 -0.72 3.02
CA HIS A 161 14.11 -0.20 2.82
C HIS A 161 14.51 0.95 3.79
N LYS A 162 13.56 1.48 4.58
CA LYS A 162 13.79 2.52 5.60
C LYS A 162 13.17 2.11 6.93
N PRO A 163 13.72 1.10 7.62
CA PRO A 163 13.12 0.56 8.85
C PRO A 163 12.97 1.62 9.95
N GLU A 164 13.82 2.64 9.98
CA GLU A 164 13.75 3.77 10.92
C GLU A 164 12.55 4.70 10.68
N CYS A 165 11.91 4.61 9.51
CA CYS A 165 10.71 5.37 9.16
C CYS A 165 9.41 4.59 9.47
N LEU A 166 9.52 3.36 9.97
CA LEU A 166 8.36 2.58 10.39
C LEU A 166 7.84 3.10 11.74
N VAL A 167 6.66 3.71 11.74
CA VAL A 167 6.04 4.26 12.95
C VAL A 167 4.73 3.54 13.26
N GLY A 168 4.67 2.96 14.46
CA GLY A 168 3.56 2.14 14.91
C GLY A 168 3.68 0.69 14.45
N HIS A 169 2.73 -0.14 14.90
CA HIS A 169 2.64 -1.54 14.52
C HIS A 169 1.17 -1.92 14.38
N ILE A 170 0.85 -2.61 13.28
CA ILE A 170 -0.43 -3.27 13.09
C ILE A 170 -0.10 -4.76 12.88
N ASP A 171 -0.71 -5.60 13.70
CA ASP A 171 -0.60 -7.05 13.58
C ASP A 171 -1.31 -7.53 12.30
N GLY A 172 -0.75 -8.54 11.65
CA GLY A 172 -1.28 -9.10 10.41
C GLY A 172 -0.52 -10.35 9.97
N TRP A 173 -0.79 -10.81 8.75
CA TRP A 173 -0.16 -11.99 8.17
C TRP A 173 1.29 -11.75 7.70
N TRP A 174 1.75 -10.50 7.75
CA TRP A 174 3.07 -10.05 7.30
C TRP A 174 4.12 -10.06 8.41
N ASP A 175 5.39 -10.16 8.02
CA ASP A 175 6.51 -10.08 8.96
C ASP A 175 6.72 -8.63 9.44
N LYS A 176 7.22 -8.48 10.68
CA LYS A 176 7.63 -7.18 11.20
C LYS A 176 8.73 -6.58 10.33
N GLY A 177 8.61 -5.29 10.00
CA GLY A 177 9.59 -4.59 9.18
C GLY A 177 9.45 -4.83 7.66
N SER A 178 8.45 -5.60 7.23
CA SER A 178 8.17 -5.78 5.80
C SER A 178 7.57 -4.53 5.15
N VAL A 179 7.57 -4.49 3.83
CA VAL A 179 6.92 -3.44 3.05
C VAL A 179 5.41 -3.43 3.27
N GLU A 180 4.78 -4.59 3.48
CA GLU A 180 3.36 -4.66 3.89
C GLU A 180 3.15 -4.05 5.27
N ALA A 181 4.07 -4.28 6.22
CA ALA A 181 4.01 -3.65 7.54
C ALA A 181 4.04 -2.11 7.43
N MET A 182 4.89 -1.55 6.56
CA MET A 182 4.88 -0.12 6.24
C MET A 182 3.54 0.33 5.68
N TYR A 183 3.07 -0.36 4.64
CA TYR A 183 1.86 0.01 3.92
C TYR A 183 0.65 0.04 4.84
N GLN A 184 0.49 -0.96 5.70
CA GLN A 184 -0.65 -1.05 6.61
C GLN A 184 -0.50 -0.12 7.82
N ALA A 185 0.68 -0.03 8.42
CA ALA A 185 0.89 0.82 9.60
C ALA A 185 0.68 2.31 9.30
N HIS A 186 1.00 2.75 8.08
CA HIS A 186 0.93 4.16 7.70
C HIS A 186 -0.41 4.53 7.05
N LYS A 187 -1.24 3.54 6.72
CA LYS A 187 -2.56 3.75 6.11
C LYS A 187 -3.53 4.41 7.09
N VAL A 188 -4.22 5.44 6.62
CA VAL A 188 -5.23 6.18 7.38
C VAL A 188 -6.48 6.43 6.55
N LEU A 189 -7.62 6.37 7.23
CA LEU A 189 -8.87 6.93 6.72
C LEU A 189 -8.84 8.44 6.98
N VAL A 190 -9.10 9.21 5.94
CA VAL A 190 -9.21 10.67 5.99
C VAL A 190 -10.62 11.10 5.67
N VAL A 191 -11.05 12.22 6.26
CA VAL A 191 -12.36 12.82 6.02
C VAL A 191 -12.25 14.31 5.72
N SER A 192 -13.18 14.79 4.90
CA SER A 192 -13.36 16.20 4.55
C SER A 192 -13.72 17.04 5.79
N PRO A 193 -13.31 18.33 5.84
CA PRO A 193 -13.77 19.26 6.88
C PRO A 193 -15.30 19.45 6.91
N GLU A 194 -16.01 19.07 5.84
CA GLU A 194 -17.48 19.13 5.76
C GLU A 194 -18.18 18.03 6.58
N VAL A 195 -17.46 16.99 7.01
CA VAL A 195 -18.01 15.94 7.88
C VAL A 195 -18.21 16.51 9.30
N SER A 196 -19.44 16.43 9.81
CA SER A 196 -19.77 17.01 11.11
C SER A 196 -19.01 16.33 12.26
N PRO A 197 -18.63 17.09 13.31
CA PRO A 197 -17.99 16.52 14.50
C PRO A 197 -18.84 15.45 15.20
N GLU A 198 -20.17 15.53 15.11
CA GLU A 198 -21.10 14.53 15.66
C GLU A 198 -20.88 13.16 15.01
N THR A 199 -20.71 13.11 13.68
CA THR A 199 -20.42 11.88 12.93
C THR A 199 -19.06 11.27 13.31
N LEU A 200 -18.11 12.10 13.77
CA LEU A 200 -16.77 11.64 14.16
C LEU A 200 -16.71 11.03 15.56
N LYS A 201 -17.64 11.39 16.46
CA LYS A 201 -17.65 10.93 17.87
C LYS A 201 -17.91 9.42 18.02
N ASP A 202 -18.58 8.80 17.04
CA ASP A 202 -18.86 7.36 17.04
C ASP A 202 -17.75 6.52 16.37
N SER A 203 -16.80 7.18 15.71
CA SER A 203 -15.60 6.54 15.17
C SER A 203 -14.51 6.55 16.23
N ASN A 204 -13.82 5.42 16.45
CA ASN A 204 -12.64 5.33 17.34
C ASN A 204 -11.52 6.23 16.79
N SER A 205 -11.62 7.54 17.02
CA SER A 205 -10.77 8.53 16.40
C SER A 205 -9.36 8.43 16.97
N ILE A 206 -8.38 8.13 16.14
CA ILE A 206 -6.97 8.24 16.53
C ILE A 206 -6.65 9.72 16.69
N ASP A 207 -6.12 10.09 17.86
CA ASP A 207 -5.59 11.43 18.06
C ASP A 207 -4.39 11.67 17.13
N TYR A 208 -4.62 12.43 16.06
CA TYR A 208 -3.62 12.83 15.09
C TYR A 208 -2.42 13.56 15.74
N GLN A 209 -2.63 14.27 16.85
CA GLN A 209 -1.56 14.96 17.58
C GLN A 209 -0.57 13.98 18.21
N SER A 210 -1.06 12.85 18.73
CA SER A 210 -0.22 11.76 19.24
C SER A 210 0.73 11.20 18.17
N TYR A 211 0.33 11.18 16.90
CA TYR A 211 1.17 10.69 15.82
C TYR A 211 2.16 11.73 15.28
N ILE A 212 1.78 12.99 15.18
CA ILE A 212 2.73 14.07 14.88
C ILE A 212 3.86 14.04 15.90
N GLN A 213 3.54 13.90 17.20
CA GLN A 213 4.53 13.78 18.27
C GLN A 213 5.48 12.57 18.06
N LEU A 214 4.98 11.40 17.64
CA LEU A 214 5.81 10.24 17.32
C LEU A 214 6.71 10.48 16.09
N SER A 215 6.19 11.12 15.04
CA SER A 215 6.97 11.44 13.83
C SER A 215 8.02 12.55 14.08
N ASP A 216 7.73 13.48 14.98
CA ASP A 216 8.63 14.56 15.39
C ASP A 216 9.69 14.08 16.39
N LEU A 217 9.40 13.05 17.19
CA LEU A 217 10.40 12.35 18.01
C LEU A 217 11.46 11.65 17.14
N VAL A 218 11.05 11.03 16.03
CA VAL A 218 11.98 10.43 15.04
C VAL A 218 12.80 11.48 14.29
N LYS A 219 12.27 12.69 14.08
CA LYS A 219 13.05 13.83 13.54
C LYS A 219 14.08 14.35 14.55
N LYS A 220 13.71 14.45 15.84
CA LYS A 220 14.61 14.93 16.91
C LYS A 220 15.75 13.97 17.23
N SER A 221 15.57 12.66 17.05
CA SER A 221 16.64 11.67 17.24
C SER A 221 17.70 11.66 16.13
N LYS A 222 17.52 12.43 15.05
CA LYS A 222 18.52 12.61 13.96
C LYS A 222 19.39 13.86 14.12
N VAL A 223 19.27 14.59 15.24
CA VAL A 223 20.02 15.83 15.54
C VAL A 223 21.05 15.63 16.67
N LEU A 224 21.38 14.39 17.02
CA LEU A 224 22.45 14.05 17.97
C LEU A 224 23.51 13.16 17.31
#